data_AF-A0AAQ3RYL1-F1
#
_entry.id   AF-A0AAQ3RYL1-F1
#
_cell.length_a   1.000
_cell.length_b   1.000
_cell.length_c   1.000
_cell.angle_alpha   90.00
_cell.angle_beta   90.00
_cell.angle_gamma   90.00
#
_symmetry.space_group_name_H-M   'P 1'
#
loop_
_entity.id
_entity.type
_entity.pdbx_description
1 polymer ?
#
loop_
_entity_poly.entity_id
_entity_poly.type
_entity_poly.pdbx_seq_one_letter_code
_entity_poly.pdbx_strand_id
1 'polypeptide(L)'
;MEATHIREKGVVEGTENEEVLLKNIIATHPLYEVLIQSHINCLKVGLSEAEVFDDDALKKLVNSKSKATPGANTSELDHFMEAYCMALSKLKEAIEEPTKETNAFIRATYHELKQLEEVKHP
;
A
#
# COMPACT_ATOMS: atom_id res chain seq x y z
N MET A 1 -2.61 -3.61 -63.70
CA MET A 1 -3.25 -3.73 -62.37
C MET A 1 -2.23 -4.41 -61.47
N GLU A 2 -1.50 -3.61 -60.70
CA GLU A 2 -0.50 -4.10 -59.76
C GLU A 2 -1.19 -4.21 -58.39
N ALA A 3 -1.21 -5.41 -57.83
CA ALA A 3 -1.78 -5.65 -56.50
C ALA A 3 -0.78 -5.18 -55.45
N THR A 4 -1.17 -4.15 -54.71
CA THR A 4 -0.47 -3.63 -53.53
C THR A 4 -0.38 -4.71 -52.46
N HIS A 5 0.83 -5.18 -52.15
CA HIS A 5 1.11 -5.93 -50.93
C HIS A 5 1.51 -4.92 -49.83
N ILE A 6 0.53 -4.51 -49.04
CA ILE A 6 0.74 -3.71 -47.84
C ILE A 6 1.23 -4.69 -46.75
N ARG A 7 2.51 -4.56 -46.35
CA ARG A 7 3.07 -5.30 -45.22
C ARG A 7 2.71 -4.60 -43.91
N GLU A 8 2.24 -5.43 -42.99
CA GLU A 8 1.58 -5.13 -41.73
C GLU A 8 2.47 -4.43 -40.68
N LYS A 9 1.79 -3.68 -39.82
CA LYS A 9 2.29 -2.93 -38.65
C LYS A 9 3.21 -3.74 -37.74
N GLY A 10 4.31 -3.13 -37.33
CA GLY A 10 4.97 -3.38 -36.03
C GLY A 10 4.94 -2.10 -35.20
N VAL A 11 3.94 -1.95 -34.33
CA VAL A 11 3.89 -0.91 -33.29
C VAL A 11 3.65 -1.62 -31.97
N VAL A 12 4.71 -2.17 -31.38
CA VAL A 12 4.74 -2.67 -29.99
C VAL A 12 6.19 -2.57 -29.48
N GLU A 13 6.69 -1.35 -29.27
CA GLU A 13 7.99 -1.14 -28.58
C GLU A 13 8.05 0.17 -27.77
N GLY A 14 6.97 0.97 -27.75
CA GLY A 14 6.95 2.30 -27.12
C GLY A 14 6.39 2.37 -25.70
N THR A 15 5.57 1.40 -25.27
CA THR A 15 4.78 1.50 -24.03
C THR A 15 5.51 1.01 -22.78
N GLU A 16 6.38 0.01 -22.91
CA GLU A 16 7.11 -0.57 -21.77
C GLU A 16 8.15 0.42 -21.20
N ASN A 17 8.79 1.19 -22.07
CA ASN A 17 9.75 2.22 -21.66
C ASN A 17 9.08 3.36 -20.89
N GLU A 18 7.86 3.77 -21.26
CA GLU A 18 7.13 4.83 -20.57
C GLU A 18 6.69 4.39 -19.16
N GLU A 19 6.24 3.14 -19.00
CA GLU A 19 5.88 2.58 -17.69
C GLU A 19 7.10 2.50 -16.75
N VAL A 20 8.25 2.04 -17.26
CA VAL A 20 9.49 1.97 -16.48
C VAL A 20 9.95 3.36 -16.05
N LEU A 21 9.88 4.35 -16.94
CA LEU A 21 10.20 5.74 -16.62
C LEU A 21 9.26 6.29 -15.54
N LEU A 22 7.96 6.03 -15.66
CA LEU A 22 6.98 6.48 -14.66
C LEU A 22 7.23 5.85 -13.29
N LYS A 23 7.45 4.53 -13.24
CA LYS A 23 7.80 3.82 -12.00
C LYS A 23 9.06 4.38 -11.37
N ASN A 24 10.09 4.69 -12.16
CA ASN A 24 11.32 5.29 -11.68
C ASN A 24 11.09 6.71 -11.11
N ILE A 25 10.27 7.53 -11.78
CA ILE A 25 9.89 8.86 -11.28
C ILE A 25 9.17 8.74 -9.93
N ILE A 26 8.22 7.81 -9.79
CA ILE A 26 7.49 7.58 -8.54
C ILE A 26 8.44 7.08 -7.44
N ALA A 27 9.26 6.06 -7.73
CA ALA A 27 10.16 5.43 -6.75
C ALA A 27 11.28 6.36 -6.26
N THR A 28 11.65 7.37 -7.05
CA THR A 28 12.66 8.37 -6.68
C THR A 28 12.06 9.63 -6.06
N HIS A 29 10.73 9.69 -5.90
CA HIS A 29 10.03 10.84 -5.34
C HIS A 29 10.29 11.01 -3.83
N PRO A 30 10.51 12.24 -3.31
CA PRO A 30 10.80 12.46 -1.89
C PRO A 30 9.74 11.93 -0.92
N LEU A 31 8.47 11.92 -1.33
CA LEU A 31 7.35 11.42 -0.53
C LEU A 31 7.08 9.91 -0.68
N TYR A 32 7.78 9.20 -1.57
CA TYR A 32 7.50 7.78 -1.80
C TYR A 32 7.68 6.94 -0.53
N GLU A 33 8.75 7.21 0.22
CA GLU A 33 9.02 6.55 1.51
C GLU A 33 7.88 6.77 2.53
N VAL A 34 7.42 8.02 2.66
CA VAL A 34 6.31 8.40 3.56
C VAL A 34 5.01 7.74 3.15
N LEU A 35 4.75 7.64 1.84
CA LEU A 35 3.58 6.98 1.28
C LEU A 35 3.55 5.49 1.64
N ILE A 36 4.66 4.79 1.43
CA ILE A 36 4.78 3.36 1.77
C ILE A 36 4.59 3.15 3.28
N GLN A 37 5.22 3.98 4.11
CA GLN A 37 5.06 3.89 5.57
C GLN A 37 3.60 4.12 5.99
N SER A 38 2.94 5.13 5.43
CA SER A 38 1.54 5.44 5.72
C SER A 38 0.62 4.30 5.31
N HIS A 39 0.89 3.68 4.16
CA HIS A 39 0.12 2.55 3.66
C HIS A 39 0.21 1.34 4.61
N ILE A 40 1.42 1.02 5.05
CA ILE A 40 1.65 -0.12 5.94
C ILE A 40 1.09 0.13 7.32
N ASN A 41 1.25 1.33 7.85
CA ASN A 41 0.63 1.70 9.13
C ASN A 41 -0.89 1.56 9.09
N CYS A 42 -1.52 1.83 7.93
CA CYS A 42 -2.95 1.59 7.74
C CYS A 42 -3.28 0.09 7.70
N LEU A 43 -2.51 -0.72 6.95
CA LEU A 43 -2.72 -2.17 6.87
C LEU A 43 -2.56 -2.85 8.23
N LYS A 44 -1.56 -2.43 9.03
CA LYS A 44 -1.31 -2.95 10.38
C LYS A 44 -2.50 -2.81 11.33
N VAL A 45 -3.43 -1.88 11.08
CA VAL A 45 -4.64 -1.76 11.89
C VAL A 45 -5.61 -2.91 11.63
N GLY A 46 -5.71 -3.38 10.39
CA GLY A 46 -6.66 -4.44 10.00
C GLY A 46 -6.14 -5.86 10.14
N LEU A 47 -4.82 -6.04 10.32
CA LEU A 47 -4.23 -7.36 10.49
C LEU A 47 -4.31 -7.82 11.94
N SER A 48 -4.48 -9.13 12.12
CA SER A 48 -4.37 -9.73 13.45
C SER A 48 -2.90 -9.80 13.88
N GLU A 49 -2.62 -9.86 15.18
CA GLU A 49 -1.25 -10.01 15.71
C GLU A 49 -0.51 -11.25 15.18
N ALA A 50 -1.22 -12.21 14.59
CA ALA A 50 -0.65 -13.42 13.98
C ALA A 50 -0.07 -13.17 12.57
N GLU A 51 -0.46 -12.10 11.89
CA GLU A 51 0.04 -11.74 10.56
C GLU A 51 1.24 -10.80 10.72
N VAL A 52 2.43 -11.40 10.84
CA VAL A 52 3.68 -10.66 10.96
C VAL A 52 4.04 -10.03 9.62
N PHE A 53 4.01 -8.71 9.54
CA PHE A 53 4.72 -7.99 8.48
C PHE A 53 6.24 -8.19 8.68
N ASP A 54 6.97 -8.52 7.61
CA ASP A 54 8.43 -8.49 7.62
C ASP A 54 8.90 -7.01 7.68
N ASP A 55 8.96 -6.49 8.91
CA ASP A 55 9.39 -5.11 9.20
C ASP A 55 10.85 -4.86 8.77
N ASP A 56 11.68 -5.89 8.62
CA ASP A 56 13.09 -5.75 8.24
C ASP A 56 13.28 -5.64 6.72
N ALA A 57 12.51 -6.40 5.93
CA ALA A 57 12.42 -6.17 4.48
C ALA A 57 11.92 -4.74 4.18
N LEU A 58 11.04 -4.22 5.02
CA LEU A 58 10.46 -2.90 4.86
C LEU A 58 11.42 -1.76 5.20
N LYS A 59 12.12 -1.82 6.35
CA LYS A 59 13.16 -0.82 6.71
C LYS A 59 14.23 -0.69 5.63
N LYS A 60 14.56 -1.80 4.95
CA LYS A 60 15.52 -1.81 3.84
C LYS A 60 15.01 -1.04 2.62
N LEU A 61 13.71 -1.10 2.34
CA LEU A 61 13.07 -0.33 1.26
C LEU A 61 13.01 1.17 1.59
N VAL A 62 12.71 1.49 2.84
CA VAL A 62 12.58 2.86 3.39
C VAL A 62 13.94 3.58 3.43
N ASN A 63 15.02 2.91 3.82
CA ASN A 63 16.35 3.51 3.93
C ASN A 63 17.08 3.79 2.59
N SER A 64 16.43 3.53 1.45
CA SER A 64 17.02 3.75 0.12
C SER A 64 16.91 5.22 -0.25
N LYS A 65 17.87 6.05 0.18
CA LYS A 65 17.92 7.50 -0.09
C LYS A 65 18.12 7.77 -1.59
N SER A 66 17.05 7.87 -2.35
CA SER A 66 17.06 8.31 -3.75
C SER A 66 17.16 9.83 -3.81
N LYS A 67 18.21 10.37 -4.46
CA LYS A 67 18.34 11.81 -4.69
C LYS A 67 17.48 12.19 -5.90
N ALA A 68 16.31 12.78 -5.66
CA ALA A 68 15.39 13.20 -6.73
C ALA A 68 15.99 14.32 -7.58
N THR A 69 15.89 14.20 -8.91
CA THR A 69 16.11 15.29 -9.87
C THR A 69 14.76 15.89 -10.28
N PRO A 70 14.54 17.22 -10.20
CA PRO A 70 13.26 17.80 -10.57
C PRO A 70 12.98 17.63 -12.08
N GLY A 71 11.88 16.96 -12.42
CA GLY A 71 11.35 16.85 -13.79
C GLY A 71 10.14 17.78 -14.00
N ALA A 72 9.76 18.05 -15.25
CA ALA A 72 8.72 19.02 -15.62
C ALA A 72 7.27 18.66 -15.22
N ASN A 73 7.04 17.46 -14.65
CA ASN A 73 5.71 16.91 -14.35
C ASN A 73 5.46 16.77 -12.83
N THR A 74 6.21 17.48 -11.98
CA THR A 74 6.21 17.23 -10.52
C THR A 74 4.90 17.62 -9.85
N SER A 75 4.23 18.72 -10.25
CA SER A 75 3.11 19.26 -9.46
C SER A 75 1.90 18.32 -9.30
N GLU A 76 1.55 17.55 -10.32
CA GLU A 76 0.43 16.60 -10.22
C GLU A 76 0.82 15.38 -9.38
N LEU A 77 2.04 14.88 -9.58
CA LEU A 77 2.57 13.79 -8.78
C LEU A 77 2.75 14.20 -7.31
N ASP A 78 3.25 15.41 -7.04
CA ASP A 78 3.37 15.99 -5.71
C ASP A 78 2.00 15.97 -5.00
N HIS A 79 0.97 16.51 -5.68
CA HIS A 79 -0.39 16.54 -5.17
C HIS A 79 -0.95 15.13 -4.91
N PHE A 80 -0.72 14.20 -5.84
CA PHE A 80 -1.12 12.80 -5.68
C PHE A 80 -0.45 12.17 -4.45
N MET A 81 0.87 12.33 -4.30
CA MET A 81 1.63 11.75 -3.20
C MET A 81 1.13 12.28 -1.84
N GLU A 82 0.88 13.59 -1.74
CA GLU A 82 0.33 14.22 -0.54
C GLU A 82 -1.10 13.76 -0.24
N ALA A 83 -1.98 13.81 -1.24
CA ALA A 83 -3.38 13.42 -1.10
C ALA A 83 -3.52 11.97 -0.69
N TYR A 84 -2.70 11.08 -1.24
CA TYR A 84 -2.73 9.65 -0.92
C TYR A 84 -2.21 9.38 0.50
N CYS A 85 -1.11 10.02 0.91
CA CYS A 85 -0.64 9.94 2.31
C CYS A 85 -1.73 10.40 3.28
N MET A 86 -2.36 11.55 3.01
CA MET A 86 -3.44 12.08 3.85
C MET A 86 -4.66 11.15 3.89
N ALA A 87 -5.04 10.57 2.75
CA ALA A 87 -6.15 9.62 2.68
C ALA A 87 -5.86 8.37 3.53
N LEU A 88 -4.63 7.83 3.48
CA LEU A 88 -4.20 6.69 4.29
C LEU A 88 -4.19 7.02 5.79
N SER A 89 -3.72 8.22 6.18
CA SER A 89 -3.77 8.67 7.58
C SER A 89 -5.21 8.75 8.09
N LYS A 90 -6.11 9.37 7.31
CA LYS A 90 -7.54 9.48 7.67
C LYS A 90 -8.22 8.12 7.74
N LEU A 91 -7.90 7.23 6.80
CA LEU A 91 -8.42 5.86 6.83
C LEU A 91 -7.96 5.14 8.09
N LYS A 92 -6.66 5.17 8.40
CA LYS A 92 -6.10 4.59 9.62
C LYS A 92 -6.83 5.08 10.87
N GLU A 93 -6.96 6.40 11.03
CA GLU A 93 -7.67 7.02 12.16
C GLU A 93 -9.13 6.54 12.26
N ALA A 94 -9.82 6.43 11.11
CA ALA A 94 -11.21 6.01 11.06
C ALA A 94 -11.41 4.53 11.44
N ILE A 95 -10.45 3.65 11.13
CA ILE A 95 -10.59 2.20 11.35
C ILE A 95 -9.94 1.71 12.65
N GLU A 96 -9.07 2.50 13.27
CA GLU A 96 -8.29 2.07 14.44
C GLU A 96 -9.13 1.75 15.67
N GLU A 97 -9.96 2.69 16.12
CA GLU A 97 -10.81 2.46 17.30
C GLU A 97 -11.88 1.39 17.06
N PRO A 98 -12.64 1.39 15.94
CA PRO A 98 -13.60 0.33 15.65
C PRO A 98 -12.99 -1.07 15.63
N THR A 99 -11.75 -1.20 15.12
CA THR A 99 -11.04 -2.48 15.10
C THR A 99 -10.64 -2.93 16.50
N LYS A 100 -10.14 -2.01 17.35
CA LYS A 100 -9.81 -2.31 18.75
C LYS A 100 -11.05 -2.73 19.54
N GLU A 101 -12.16 -2.00 19.39
CA GLU A 101 -13.43 -2.28 20.05
C GLU A 101 -13.99 -3.65 19.63
N THR A 102 -14.00 -3.93 18.33
CA THR A 102 -14.45 -5.23 17.79
C THR A 102 -13.62 -6.39 18.34
N ASN A 103 -12.29 -6.26 18.34
CA ASN A 103 -11.40 -7.27 18.89
C ASN A 103 -11.60 -7.46 20.40
N ALA A 104 -11.83 -6.38 21.15
CA ALA A 104 -12.13 -6.47 22.58
C ALA A 104 -13.45 -7.20 22.85
N PHE A 105 -14.50 -6.88 22.08
CA PHE A 105 -15.79 -7.56 22.15
C PHE A 105 -15.68 -9.05 21.85
N ILE A 106 -14.96 -9.42 20.78
CA ILE A 106 -14.73 -10.82 20.41
C ILE A 106 -14.01 -11.58 21.54
N ARG A 107 -12.93 -11.01 22.10
CA ARG A 107 -12.19 -11.62 23.22
C ARG A 107 -13.07 -11.81 24.46
N ALA A 108 -13.87 -10.82 24.81
CA ALA A 108 -14.79 -10.91 25.93
C ALA A 108 -15.83 -12.03 25.72
N THR A 109 -16.40 -12.11 24.52
CA THR A 109 -17.36 -13.16 24.14
C THR A 109 -16.75 -14.56 24.25
N TYR A 110 -15.55 -14.77 23.70
CA TYR A 110 -14.86 -16.06 23.82
C TYR A 110 -14.55 -16.42 25.28
N HIS A 111 -14.19 -15.44 26.11
CA HIS A 111 -13.93 -15.64 27.53
C HIS A 111 -15.20 -16.06 28.31
N GLU A 112 -16.35 -15.47 27.99
CA GLU A 112 -17.64 -15.88 28.57
C GLU A 112 -18.05 -17.29 28.14
N LEU A 113 -17.92 -17.61 26.85
CA LEU A 113 -18.23 -18.94 26.32
C LEU A 113 -17.39 -20.04 26.98
N LYS A 114 -16.09 -19.78 27.19
CA LYS A 114 -15.18 -20.73 27.85
C LYS A 114 -15.59 -21.02 29.31
N GLN A 115 -15.97 -19.98 30.06
CA GLN A 115 -16.45 -20.17 31.43
C GLN A 115 -17.72 -21.03 31.49
N LEU A 116 -18.65 -20.83 30.55
CA LEU A 116 -19.87 -21.63 30.47
C LEU A 116 -19.59 -23.10 30.14
N GLU A 117 -18.58 -23.37 29.32
CA GLU A 117 -18.15 -24.74 29.00
C GLU A 117 -17.53 -25.44 30.22
N GLU A 118 -16.70 -24.75 30.98
CA GLU A 118 -16.07 -25.26 32.21
C GLU A 118 -17.11 -25.57 33.31
N VAL A 119 -18.15 -24.74 33.44
CA VAL A 119 -19.26 -25.00 34.38
C VAL A 119 -20.08 -26.24 34.01
N LYS A 120 -20.07 -26.66 32.73
CA LYS A 120 -20.78 -27.85 32.24
C LYS A 120 -20.00 -29.17 32.45
N HIS A 121 -18.72 -29.09 32.84
CA HIS A 121 -17.88 -30.23 33.20
C HIS A 121 -17.26 -30.02 34.60
N PRO A 122 -18.05 -30.19 35.69
CA PRO A 122 -17.52 -30.21 37.05
C PRO A 122 -16.62 -31.42 37.34
#